data_AF-A0A7V8Y7J2-F1
#
_entry.id   AF-A0A7V8Y7J2-F1
#
_cell.length_a   1.000
_cell.length_b   1.000
_cell.length_c   1.000
_cell.angle_alpha   90.00
_cell.angle_beta   90.00
_cell.angle_gamma   90.00
#
_symmetry.space_group_name_H-M   'P 1'
#
loop_
_entity.id
_entity.type
_entity.pdbx_description
1 polymer ?
#
loop_
_entity_poly.entity_id
_entity_poly.type
_entity_poly.pdbx_seq_one_letter_code
_entity_poly.pdbx_strand_id
1 'polypeptide(L)'
;MEEPVGPIDDAPLGEEEKEALRQDLVDVQILKDVLGGQDVKGTVFFCPDCDEDHYLTWDLLAGNLQELLDAGESPVHEPAFDPNPDEYVTWDYARGFLDGYEVFEREDTDEVAGKVRRELQTKGLHADQVKAFMIKVGLEAPPPPAPPGS
;
A
#
# COMPACT_ATOMS: atom_id res chain seq x y z
N MET A 1 -33.56 -18.25 11.06
CA MET A 1 -33.90 -17.91 9.68
C MET A 1 -32.62 -17.35 9.11
N GLU A 2 -31.92 -18.17 8.36
CA GLU A 2 -30.77 -17.73 7.58
C GLU A 2 -31.34 -17.00 6.37
N GLU A 3 -31.00 -15.72 6.25
CA GLU A 3 -31.39 -14.90 5.09
C GLU A 3 -30.77 -15.53 3.83
N PRO A 4 -31.52 -15.65 2.72
CA PRO A 4 -30.96 -16.20 1.50
C PRO A 4 -29.93 -15.21 0.94
N VAL A 5 -28.66 -15.63 0.87
CA VAL A 5 -27.63 -14.93 0.09
C VAL A 5 -28.07 -14.97 -1.36
N GLY A 6 -28.62 -13.86 -1.86
CA GLY A 6 -28.92 -13.67 -3.27
C GLY A 6 -27.65 -13.74 -4.12
N PRO A 7 -27.77 -13.87 -5.45
CA PRO A 7 -26.61 -13.96 -6.33
C PRO A 7 -25.72 -12.73 -6.15
N ILE A 8 -24.46 -12.96 -5.76
CA ILE A 8 -23.42 -11.94 -5.73
C ILE A 8 -22.87 -11.87 -7.16
N ASP A 9 -23.61 -11.23 -8.06
CA ASP A 9 -23.09 -10.87 -9.38
C ASP A 9 -23.94 -9.71 -9.91
N ASP A 10 -23.28 -8.66 -10.40
CA ASP A 10 -23.81 -7.42 -11.01
C ASP A 10 -24.23 -6.23 -10.11
N ALA A 11 -24.07 -6.28 -8.79
CA ALA A 11 -24.31 -5.09 -7.96
C ALA A 11 -23.15 -4.09 -8.10
N PRO A 12 -23.40 -2.78 -8.32
CA PRO A 12 -22.34 -1.78 -8.35
C PRO A 12 -21.56 -1.76 -7.03
N LEU A 13 -20.23 -1.63 -7.11
CA LEU A 13 -19.38 -1.52 -5.92
C LEU A 13 -19.89 -0.44 -4.97
N GLY A 14 -20.04 -0.79 -3.71
CA GLY A 14 -20.34 0.13 -2.62
C GLY A 14 -19.18 1.09 -2.37
N GLU A 15 -19.44 2.20 -1.68
CA GLU A 15 -18.39 3.21 -1.43
C GLU A 15 -17.27 2.69 -0.52
N GLU A 16 -17.57 1.78 0.41
CA GLU A 16 -16.56 1.12 1.27
C GLU A 16 -15.63 0.22 0.44
N GLU A 17 -16.17 -0.56 -0.49
CA GLU A 17 -15.38 -1.41 -1.39
C GLU A 17 -14.49 -0.58 -2.31
N LYS A 18 -15.02 0.52 -2.85
CA LYS A 18 -14.23 1.46 -3.65
C LYS A 18 -13.09 2.09 -2.84
N GLU A 19 -13.33 2.41 -1.58
CA GLU A 19 -12.28 2.96 -0.73
C GLU A 19 -11.20 1.93 -0.44
N ALA A 20 -11.58 0.68 -0.18
CA ALA A 20 -10.62 -0.42 -0.04
C ALA A 20 -9.77 -0.59 -1.32
N LEU A 21 -10.37 -0.56 -2.50
CA LEU A 21 -9.63 -0.64 -3.77
C LEU A 21 -8.67 0.54 -3.99
N ARG A 22 -9.06 1.75 -3.58
CA ARG A 22 -8.15 2.92 -3.63
C ARG A 22 -6.97 2.74 -2.70
N GLN A 23 -7.19 2.17 -1.52
CA GLN A 23 -6.10 1.85 -0.60
C GLN A 23 -5.20 0.76 -1.18
N ASP A 24 -5.76 -0.31 -1.74
CA ASP A 24 -4.98 -1.37 -2.42
C ASP A 24 -4.12 -0.80 -3.56
N LEU A 25 -4.64 0.17 -4.34
CA LEU A 25 -3.87 0.86 -5.38
C LEU A 25 -2.67 1.63 -4.82
N VAL A 26 -2.82 2.28 -3.67
CA VAL A 26 -1.73 2.96 -2.96
C VAL A 26 -0.70 1.93 -2.48
N ASP A 27 -1.17 0.85 -1.86
CA ASP A 27 -0.33 -0.21 -1.32
C ASP A 27 0.51 -0.88 -2.43
N VAL A 28 -0.11 -1.18 -3.58
CA VAL A 28 0.59 -1.75 -4.74
C VAL A 28 1.69 -0.84 -5.25
N GLN A 29 1.48 0.48 -5.25
CA GLN A 29 2.51 1.43 -5.66
C GLN A 29 3.69 1.46 -4.68
N ILE A 30 3.42 1.46 -3.37
CA ILE A 30 4.49 1.39 -2.35
C ILE A 30 5.25 0.07 -2.46
N LEU A 31 4.52 -1.05 -2.57
CA LEU A 31 5.07 -2.39 -2.73
C LEU A 31 5.97 -2.50 -3.97
N LYS A 32 5.54 -1.93 -5.09
CA LYS A 32 6.37 -1.84 -6.30
C LYS A 32 7.69 -1.15 -6.05
N ASP A 33 7.68 -0.03 -5.32
CA ASP A 33 8.88 0.75 -5.07
C ASP A 33 9.84 0.03 -4.10
N VAL A 34 9.32 -0.62 -3.06
CA VAL A 34 10.14 -1.25 -2.02
C VAL A 34 10.57 -2.68 -2.37
N LEU A 35 9.66 -3.51 -2.89
CA LEU A 35 9.95 -4.90 -3.27
C LEU A 35 10.52 -5.02 -4.68
N GLY A 36 10.19 -4.08 -5.59
CA GLY A 36 10.80 -4.03 -6.92
C GLY A 36 12.32 -3.82 -6.87
N GLY A 37 12.83 -3.13 -5.85
CA GLY A 37 14.27 -3.03 -5.57
C GLY A 37 14.93 -4.34 -5.12
N GLN A 38 14.14 -5.36 -4.81
CA GLN A 38 14.59 -6.70 -4.37
C GLN A 38 14.31 -7.77 -5.44
N ASP A 39 14.16 -7.36 -6.70
CA ASP A 39 13.84 -8.22 -7.85
C ASP A 39 12.46 -8.92 -7.77
N VAL A 40 11.57 -8.48 -6.89
CA VAL A 40 10.17 -8.95 -6.84
C VAL A 40 9.32 -8.15 -7.82
N LYS A 41 8.80 -8.82 -8.84
CA LYS A 41 8.07 -8.20 -9.96
C LYS A 41 6.58 -8.02 -9.71
N GLY A 42 6.02 -8.74 -8.73
CA GLY A 42 4.58 -8.72 -8.51
C GLY A 42 4.07 -9.78 -7.54
N THR A 43 2.78 -10.11 -7.71
CA THR A 43 2.08 -11.07 -6.85
C THR A 43 1.72 -12.37 -7.57
N VAL A 44 1.57 -13.43 -6.80
CA VAL A 44 1.00 -14.71 -7.24
C VAL A 44 -0.21 -15.07 -6.39
N PHE A 45 -1.27 -15.57 -7.03
CA PHE A 45 -2.41 -16.19 -6.35
C PHE A 45 -2.94 -17.37 -7.15
N PHE A 46 -3.48 -18.37 -6.45
CA PHE A 46 -4.13 -19.51 -7.08
C PHE A 46 -5.56 -19.14 -7.50
N CYS A 47 -5.93 -19.40 -8.76
CA CYS A 47 -7.30 -19.24 -9.25
C CYS A 47 -8.01 -20.60 -9.27
N PRO A 48 -9.06 -20.83 -8.44
CA PRO A 48 -9.77 -22.11 -8.42
C PRO A 48 -10.53 -22.43 -9.72
N ASP A 49 -10.94 -21.40 -10.46
CA ASP A 49 -11.69 -21.58 -11.72
C ASP A 49 -10.77 -22.01 -12.88
N CYS A 50 -9.51 -21.55 -12.87
CA CYS A 50 -8.49 -21.92 -13.84
C CYS A 50 -7.67 -23.15 -13.40
N ASP A 51 -7.67 -23.49 -12.10
CA ASP A 51 -6.83 -24.52 -11.48
C ASP A 51 -5.31 -24.26 -11.66
N GLU A 52 -4.93 -22.98 -11.71
CA GLU A 52 -3.56 -22.51 -12.01
C GLU A 52 -3.18 -21.29 -11.17
N ASP A 53 -1.87 -21.05 -11.00
CA ASP A 53 -1.31 -19.86 -10.36
C ASP A 53 -1.26 -18.68 -11.34
N HIS A 54 -1.84 -17.55 -10.95
CA HIS A 54 -1.82 -16.30 -11.69
C HIS A 54 -0.72 -15.39 -11.17
N TYR A 55 0.21 -15.05 -12.05
CA TYR A 55 1.34 -14.17 -11.76
C TYR A 55 1.06 -12.78 -12.33
N LEU A 56 0.80 -11.80 -11.45
CA LEU A 56 0.56 -10.42 -11.85
C LEU A 56 1.77 -9.57 -11.52
N THR A 57 2.34 -8.90 -12.51
CA THR A 57 3.29 -7.81 -12.22
C THR A 57 2.60 -6.70 -11.43
N TRP A 58 3.36 -5.89 -10.69
CA TRP A 58 2.80 -4.75 -9.96
C TRP A 58 1.97 -3.82 -10.85
N ASP A 59 2.43 -3.57 -12.08
CA ASP A 59 1.72 -2.75 -13.06
C ASP A 59 0.41 -3.40 -13.54
N LEU A 60 0.43 -4.72 -13.76
CA LEU A 60 -0.78 -5.46 -14.15
C LEU A 60 -1.80 -5.49 -13.02
N LEU A 61 -1.35 -5.73 -11.78
CA LEU A 61 -2.23 -5.70 -10.61
C LEU A 61 -2.87 -4.31 -10.41
N ALA A 62 -2.07 -3.23 -10.53
CA ALA A 62 -2.60 -1.88 -10.44
C ALA A 62 -3.64 -1.59 -11.54
N GLY A 63 -3.37 -2.03 -12.79
CA GLY A 63 -4.34 -1.93 -13.88
C GLY A 63 -5.65 -2.66 -13.57
N ASN A 64 -5.56 -3.90 -13.09
CA ASN A 64 -6.73 -4.72 -12.75
C ASN A 64 -7.57 -4.09 -11.63
N LEU A 65 -6.93 -3.53 -10.60
CA LEU A 65 -7.61 -2.84 -9.50
C LEU A 65 -8.29 -1.54 -9.97
N GLN A 66 -7.61 -0.79 -10.86
CA GLN A 66 -8.17 0.44 -11.43
C GLN A 66 -9.40 0.15 -12.31
N GLU A 67 -9.33 -0.88 -13.16
CA GLU A 67 -10.47 -1.30 -13.98
C GLU A 67 -11.63 -1.82 -13.12
N LEU A 68 -11.33 -2.61 -12.09
CA LEU A 68 -12.35 -3.04 -11.12
C LEU A 68 -13.02 -1.83 -10.43
N LEU A 69 -12.24 -0.81 -10.05
CA LEU A 69 -12.76 0.41 -9.43
C LEU A 69 -13.65 1.22 -10.39
N ASP A 70 -13.29 1.30 -11.67
CA ASP A 70 -13.98 2.12 -12.67
C ASP A 70 -15.20 1.43 -13.30
N ALA A 71 -15.06 0.14 -13.63
CA ALA A 71 -16.04 -0.65 -14.38
C ALA A 71 -16.80 -1.65 -13.50
N GLY A 72 -16.33 -1.95 -12.29
CA GLY A 72 -16.91 -2.96 -11.40
C GLY A 72 -16.54 -4.39 -11.75
N GLU A 73 -15.70 -4.60 -12.76
CA GLU A 73 -15.23 -5.91 -13.19
C GLU A 73 -13.72 -5.89 -13.45
N SER A 74 -13.02 -6.96 -13.08
CA SER A 74 -11.60 -7.11 -13.37
C SER A 74 -11.42 -7.70 -14.76
N PRO A 75 -10.48 -7.18 -15.59
CA PRO A 75 -10.26 -7.71 -16.92
C PRO A 75 -9.73 -9.14 -16.87
N VAL A 76 -10.27 -9.97 -17.77
CA VAL A 76 -9.65 -11.24 -18.13
C VAL A 76 -8.35 -10.93 -18.86
N HIS A 77 -7.22 -11.30 -18.26
CA HIS A 77 -5.91 -11.19 -18.87
C HIS A 77 -5.36 -12.58 -19.16
N GLU A 78 -4.53 -12.67 -20.19
CA GLU A 78 -3.79 -13.90 -20.46
C GLU A 78 -2.73 -14.11 -19.37
N PRO A 79 -2.49 -15.36 -18.92
CA PRO A 79 -1.43 -15.65 -17.98
C PRO A 79 -0.06 -15.18 -18.47
N ALA A 80 0.82 -14.83 -17.54
CA ALA A 80 2.21 -14.55 -17.87
C ALA A 80 2.84 -15.78 -18.57
N PHE A 81 3.59 -15.55 -19.64
CA PHE A 81 4.29 -16.63 -20.33
C PHE A 81 5.57 -17.00 -19.57
N ASP A 82 5.63 -18.24 -19.07
CA ASP A 82 6.79 -18.81 -18.34
C ASP A 82 7.31 -17.91 -17.20
N PRO A 83 6.46 -17.54 -16.22
CA PRO A 83 6.88 -16.69 -15.10
C PRO A 83 7.85 -17.45 -14.21
N ASN A 84 8.91 -16.79 -13.75
CA ASN A 84 9.79 -17.34 -12.72
C ASN A 84 9.12 -17.18 -11.35
N PRO A 85 8.71 -18.26 -10.65
CA PRO A 85 7.98 -18.14 -9.39
C PRO A 85 8.77 -17.42 -8.28
N ASP A 86 10.10 -17.44 -8.33
CA ASP A 86 10.96 -16.78 -7.34
C ASP A 86 10.93 -15.24 -7.44
N GLU A 87 10.37 -14.69 -8.53
CA GLU A 87 10.23 -13.24 -8.74
C GLU A 87 8.86 -12.70 -8.27
N TYR A 88 8.02 -13.54 -7.66
CA TYR A 88 6.68 -13.17 -7.23
C TYR A 88 6.42 -13.64 -5.79
N VAL A 89 5.56 -12.90 -5.10
CA VAL A 89 5.18 -13.21 -3.71
C VAL A 89 3.66 -13.29 -3.58
N THR A 90 3.15 -13.94 -2.54
CA THR A 90 1.71 -13.91 -2.31
C THR A 90 1.26 -12.51 -1.87
N TRP A 91 0.00 -12.16 -2.14
CA TRP A 91 -0.56 -10.89 -1.67
C TRP A 91 -0.50 -10.75 -0.14
N ASP A 92 -0.73 -11.84 0.58
CA ASP A 92 -0.64 -11.84 2.05
C ASP A 92 0.78 -11.60 2.54
N TYR A 93 1.79 -12.15 1.86
CA TYR A 93 3.18 -11.81 2.16
C TYR A 93 3.45 -10.33 1.91
N ALA A 94 3.02 -9.80 0.75
CA ALA A 94 3.23 -8.40 0.40
C ALA A 94 2.60 -7.45 1.43
N ARG A 95 1.35 -7.69 1.84
CA ARG A 95 0.70 -6.89 2.90
C ARG A 95 1.40 -6.98 4.25
N GLY A 96 1.85 -8.18 4.64
CA GLY A 96 2.63 -8.33 5.87
C GLY A 96 3.98 -7.61 5.82
N PHE A 97 4.64 -7.59 4.66
CA PHE A 97 5.85 -6.80 4.45
C PHE A 97 5.55 -5.30 4.55
N LEU A 98 4.47 -4.83 3.91
CA LEU A 98 4.07 -3.42 3.93
C LEU A 98 3.80 -2.93 5.35
N ASP A 99 3.04 -3.68 6.16
CA ASP A 99 2.79 -3.36 7.57
C ASP A 99 4.10 -3.19 8.35
N GLY A 100 5.03 -4.14 8.20
CA GLY A 100 6.34 -4.05 8.83
C GLY A 100 7.19 -2.87 8.31
N TYR A 101 7.14 -2.60 7.01
CA TYR A 101 7.85 -1.50 6.37
C TYR A 101 7.34 -0.14 6.87
N GLU A 102 6.03 0.05 6.98
CA GLU A 102 5.43 1.29 7.48
C GLU A 102 5.77 1.55 8.96
N VAL A 103 5.82 0.50 9.78
CA VAL A 103 6.27 0.59 11.16
C VAL A 103 7.75 0.98 11.20
N PHE A 104 8.59 0.33 10.41
CA PHE A 104 10.03 0.63 10.34
C PHE A 104 10.30 2.07 9.87
N GLU A 105 9.69 2.52 8.79
CA GLU A 105 9.84 3.89 8.26
C GLU A 105 9.42 4.95 9.29
N ARG A 106 8.35 4.67 10.04
CA ARG A 106 7.89 5.55 11.12
C ARG A 106 8.90 5.64 12.26
N GLU A 107 9.42 4.50 12.71
CA GLU A 107 10.43 4.45 13.77
C GLU A 107 11.75 5.12 13.35
N ASP A 108 12.23 4.89 12.12
CA ASP A 108 13.44 5.53 11.60
C ASP A 108 13.25 7.05 11.48
N THR A 109 12.10 7.50 10.94
CA THR A 109 11.75 8.92 10.86
C THR A 109 11.71 9.57 12.24
N ASP A 110 11.11 8.90 13.23
CA ASP A 110 11.05 9.38 14.61
C ASP A 110 12.45 9.47 15.26
N GLU A 111 13.32 8.49 14.99
CA GLU A 111 14.71 8.51 15.46
C GLU A 111 15.48 9.68 14.85
N VAL A 112 15.37 9.88 13.53
CA VAL A 112 16.00 10.99 12.81
C VAL A 112 15.48 12.33 13.32
N ALA A 113 14.17 12.48 13.46
CA ALA A 113 13.54 13.68 14.03
C ALA A 113 14.03 13.94 15.47
N GLY A 114 14.20 12.88 16.28
CA GLY A 114 14.75 12.95 17.62
C GLY A 114 16.21 13.42 17.65
N LYS A 115 17.06 12.92 16.75
CA LYS A 115 18.46 13.35 16.59
C LYS A 115 18.55 14.82 16.17
N VAL A 116 17.77 15.21 15.15
CA VAL A 116 17.72 16.60 14.67
C VAL A 116 17.25 17.54 15.77
N ARG A 117 16.18 17.19 16.49
CA ARG A 117 15.68 17.99 17.62
C ARG A 117 16.74 18.19 18.71
N ARG A 118 17.48 17.14 19.06
CA ARG A 118 18.53 17.18 20.07
C ARG A 118 19.67 18.11 19.66
N GLU A 119 20.11 18.01 18.40
CA GLU A 119 21.20 18.85 17.85
C GLU A 119 20.81 20.33 17.77
N LEU A 120 19.55 20.62 17.43
CA LEU A 120 19.02 21.99 17.43
C LEU A 120 18.98 22.56 18.85
N GLN A 121 18.55 21.78 19.83
CA GLN A 121 18.55 22.18 21.25
C GLN A 121 19.96 22.44 21.78
N THR A 122 20.95 21.60 21.45
CA THR A 122 22.35 21.82 21.87
C THR A 122 22.94 23.10 21.27
N LYS A 123 22.43 23.56 20.13
CA LYS A 123 22.80 24.84 19.50
C LYS A 123 22.01 26.04 20.05
N GLY A 124 21.16 25.84 21.06
CA GLY A 124 20.35 26.89 21.68
C GLY A 124 19.16 27.34 20.83
N LEU A 125 18.78 26.57 19.81
CA LEU A 125 17.58 26.85 19.02
C LEU A 125 16.35 26.38 19.80
N HIS A 126 15.50 27.32 20.17
CA HIS A 126 14.24 27.03 20.85
C HIS A 126 13.18 26.54 19.85
N ALA A 127 12.18 25.79 20.35
CA ALA A 127 11.13 25.19 19.52
C ALA A 127 10.44 26.20 18.58
N ASP A 128 10.23 27.44 19.05
CA ASP A 128 9.62 28.52 18.25
C ASP A 128 10.49 28.94 17.06
N GLN A 129 11.82 28.93 17.22
CA GLN A 129 12.78 29.24 16.16
C GLN A 129 12.87 28.12 15.13
N VAL A 130 12.80 26.86 15.58
CA VAL A 130 12.74 25.68 14.71
C VAL A 130 11.43 25.66 13.91
N LYS A 131 10.31 25.92 14.58
CA LYS A 131 8.99 26.02 13.93
C LYS A 131 8.96 27.14 12.88
N ALA A 132 9.50 28.32 13.20
CA ALA A 132 9.63 29.41 12.24
C ALA A 132 10.54 29.05 11.06
N PHE A 133 11.63 28.30 11.29
CA PHE A 133 12.50 27.80 10.24
C PHE A 133 11.79 26.78 9.34
N MET A 134 11.11 25.79 9.90
CA MET A 134 10.34 24.77 9.15
C MET A 134 9.30 25.42 8.24
N ILE A 135 8.52 26.39 8.76
CA ILE A 135 7.57 27.18 7.97
C ILE A 135 8.29 27.92 6.83
N LYS A 136 9.45 28.54 7.11
CA LYS A 136 10.22 29.29 6.11
C LYS A 136 10.76 28.39 4.98
N VAL A 137 11.09 27.13 5.26
CA VAL A 137 11.60 26.18 4.25
C VAL A 137 10.50 25.31 3.63
N GLY A 138 9.23 25.54 3.99
CA GLY A 138 8.09 24.80 3.44
C GLY A 138 7.93 23.38 3.96
N LEU A 139 8.47 23.07 5.14
CA LEU A 139 8.28 21.78 5.82
C LEU A 139 7.10 21.91 6.79
N GLU A 140 5.99 21.24 6.49
CA GLU A 140 4.87 21.10 7.43
C GLU A 140 5.14 19.93 8.40
N ALA A 141 4.67 20.06 9.64
CA ALA A 141 4.72 18.94 10.58
C ALA A 141 3.73 17.87 10.09
N PRO A 142 4.11 16.58 10.10
CA PRO A 142 3.18 15.52 9.75
C PRO A 142 1.95 15.59 10.65
N PRO A 143 0.74 15.28 10.12
CA PRO A 143 -0.45 15.21 10.94
C PRO A 143 -0.22 14.21 12.09
N PRO A 144 -0.78 14.47 13.29
CA PRO A 144 -0.69 13.51 14.37
C PRO A 144 -1.25 12.15 13.90
N PRO A 145 -0.67 11.02 14.35
CA PRO A 145 -1.17 9.70 13.96
C PRO A 145 -2.67 9.61 14.28
N ALA A 146 -3.44 9.04 13.36
CA ALA A 146 -4.86 8.82 13.57
C ALA A 146 -5.07 8.02 14.88
N PRO A 147 -6.07 8.38 15.70
CA PRO A 147 -6.39 7.60 16.88
C PRO A 147 -6.74 6.17 16.45
N PRO A 148 -6.32 5.13 17.19
CA PRO A 148 -6.68 3.76 16.86
C PRO A 148 -8.20 3.58 16.97
N GLY A 149 -8.87 3.36 15.83
CA GLY A 149 -10.28 2.98 15.71
C GLY A 149 -11.28 4.04 16.19
N SER A 150 -12.01 4.67 15.25
CA SER A 150 -13.28 5.36 15.53
C SER A 150 -14.44 4.54 14.99
#